data_AF-A0A2V1GQH1-F1
#
_entry.id   AF-A0A2V1GQH1-F1
#
_cell.length_a   1.000
_cell.length_b   1.000
_cell.length_c   1.000
_cell.angle_alpha   90.00
_cell.angle_beta   90.00
_cell.angle_gamma   90.00
#
_symmetry.space_group_name_H-M   'P 1'
#
loop_
_entity.id
_entity.type
_entity.pdbx_description
1 polymer ?
#
loop_
_entity_poly.entity_id
_entity_poly.type
_entity_poly.pdbx_seq_one_letter_code
_entity_poly.pdbx_strand_id
1 'polypeptide(L)'
;MERIAPGRWDEVRPPSEIELKATKMLAIKLDQASVKVRSGGPNEDKEDLDIPAWTGEMVIKHPLTAMVADQHSTDGIKVPDYSEAWEDRWRV
;
A
#
# COMPACT_ATOMS: atom_id res chain seq x y z
N MET A 1 5.19 -12.42 -5.52
CA MET A 1 4.17 -12.38 -4.45
C MET A 1 4.74 -11.77 -3.18
N GLU A 2 5.94 -12.17 -2.78
CA GLU A 2 6.61 -11.70 -1.55
C GLU A 2 6.52 -10.21 -1.20
N ARG A 3 6.48 -9.31 -2.20
CA ARG A 3 6.37 -7.87 -1.96
C ARG A 3 5.00 -7.40 -1.48
N ILE A 4 3.93 -8.14 -1.76
CA ILE A 4 2.53 -7.75 -1.50
C ILE A 4 1.76 -8.78 -0.67
N ALA A 5 2.20 -10.03 -0.67
CA ALA A 5 1.65 -11.16 0.06
C ALA A 5 2.78 -12.15 0.37
N PRO A 6 3.57 -11.91 1.44
CA PRO A 6 4.69 -12.75 1.85
C PRO A 6 4.27 -14.20 2.11
N GLY A 7 5.11 -15.16 1.71
CA GLY A 7 4.87 -16.61 1.85
C GLY A 7 3.83 -17.19 0.91
N ARG A 8 2.99 -16.35 0.27
CA ARG A 8 1.87 -16.83 -0.56
C ARG A 8 2.33 -17.60 -1.80
N TRP A 9 3.54 -17.39 -2.28
CA TRP A 9 4.07 -18.15 -3.42
C TRP A 9 4.14 -19.65 -3.14
N ASP A 10 4.45 -20.04 -1.90
CA ASP A 10 4.64 -21.44 -1.51
C ASP A 10 3.31 -22.16 -1.22
N GLU A 11 2.23 -21.41 -1.02
CA GLU A 11 0.89 -21.94 -0.74
C GLU A 11 0.05 -22.21 -1.99
N VAL A 12 0.47 -21.71 -3.15
CA VAL A 12 -0.28 -21.80 -4.42
C VAL A 12 0.45 -22.68 -5.42
N ARG A 13 -0.29 -23.19 -6.41
CA ARG A 13 0.37 -23.90 -7.51
C ARG A 13 1.35 -22.96 -8.23
N PRO A 14 2.51 -23.47 -8.67
CA PRO A 14 3.36 -22.72 -9.58
C PRO A 14 2.62 -22.36 -10.88
N PRO A 15 3.00 -21.26 -11.54
CA PRO A 15 2.43 -20.89 -12.82
C PRO A 15 2.80 -21.94 -13.89
N SER A 16 1.84 -22.21 -14.76
CA SER A 16 2.01 -23.09 -15.91
C SER A 16 2.82 -22.42 -17.02
N GLU A 17 3.31 -23.22 -17.97
CA GLU A 17 4.01 -22.68 -19.14
C GLU A 17 3.17 -21.69 -19.96
N ILE A 18 1.86 -21.92 -20.06
CA ILE A 18 0.96 -21.06 -20.83
C ILE A 18 0.86 -19.69 -20.14
N GLU A 19 0.70 -19.68 -18.82
CA GLU A 19 0.63 -18.44 -18.02
C GLU A 19 1.94 -17.65 -18.09
N LEU A 20 3.08 -18.34 -18.04
CA LEU A 20 4.39 -17.70 -18.19
C LEU A 20 4.57 -17.09 -19.59
N LYS A 21 4.19 -17.82 -20.65
CA LYS A 21 4.27 -17.31 -22.04
C LYS A 21 3.35 -16.11 -22.30
N ALA A 22 2.21 -16.06 -21.60
CA ALA A 22 1.24 -14.96 -21.71
C ALA A 22 1.67 -13.70 -20.92
N THR A 23 2.64 -13.80 -20.00
CA THR A 23 3.02 -12.71 -19.10
C THR A 23 4.33 -12.06 -19.55
N LYS A 24 4.31 -10.74 -19.80
CA LYS A 24 5.54 -9.96 -20.04
C LYS A 24 6.00 -9.30 -18.75
N MET A 25 7.28 -9.48 -18.41
CA MET A 25 7.92 -8.78 -17.29
C MET A 25 8.73 -7.61 -17.83
N LEU A 26 8.50 -6.43 -17.26
CA LEU A 26 9.26 -5.22 -17.54
C LEU A 26 9.97 -4.80 -16.26
N ALA A 27 11.23 -4.40 -16.39
CA ALA A 27 12.02 -3.89 -15.28
C ALA A 27 12.71 -2.61 -15.74
N ILE A 28 12.60 -1.55 -14.93
CA ILE A 28 13.27 -0.27 -15.16
C ILE A 28 14.21 -0.06 -14.00
N LYS A 29 15.50 0.16 -14.29
CA LYS A 29 16.48 0.52 -13.28
C LYS A 29 16.29 1.99 -12.91
N LEU A 30 16.25 2.27 -11.61
CA LEU A 30 16.21 3.63 -11.09
C LEU A 30 17.64 4.15 -10.89
N ASP A 31 18.34 4.45 -11.99
CA ASP A 31 19.68 5.07 -11.92
C ASP A 31 19.62 6.53 -11.43
N GLN A 32 18.52 7.21 -11.73
CA GLN A 32 18.24 8.57 -11.28
C GLN A 32 16.76 8.69 -10.88
N ALA A 33 16.51 9.33 -9.74
CA ALA A 33 15.19 9.66 -9.25
C ALA A 33 15.24 10.96 -8.44
N SER A 34 14.19 11.79 -8.54
CA SER A 34 13.99 12.97 -7.69
C SER A 34 12.66 12.84 -6.97
N VAL A 35 12.67 13.02 -5.65
CA VAL A 35 11.47 12.93 -4.81
C VAL A 35 11.33 14.21 -4.00
N LYS A 36 10.10 14.71 -3.86
CA LYS A 36 9.77 15.84 -2.98
C LYS A 36 8.73 15.39 -1.97
N VAL A 37 8.97 15.69 -0.70
CA VAL A 37 8.06 15.42 0.42
C VAL A 37 7.76 16.75 1.10
N ARG A 38 6.50 16.98 1.45
CA ARG A 38 6.07 18.05 2.35
C ARG A 38 5.34 17.39 3.52
N SER A 39 5.69 17.79 4.72
CA SER A 39 5.03 17.40 5.97
C SER A 39 4.98 18.61 6.88
N GLY A 40 3.99 18.66 7.77
CA GLY A 40 3.84 19.75 8.72
C GLY A 40 2.89 20.84 8.22
N GLY A 41 2.39 21.60 9.19
CA GLY A 41 1.22 22.46 9.07
C GLY A 41 1.30 23.60 8.05
N PRO A 42 0.22 24.39 7.97
CA PRO A 42 0.23 25.64 7.22
C PRO A 42 1.37 26.56 7.65
N ASN A 43 1.94 27.30 6.70
CA ASN A 43 2.90 28.37 6.98
C ASN A 43 2.14 29.69 6.80
N GLU A 44 1.97 30.44 7.88
CA GLU A 44 1.21 31.70 7.88
C GLU A 44 2.15 32.92 7.88
N ASP A 45 1.70 33.99 7.24
CA ASP A 45 2.36 35.29 7.30
C ASP A 45 2.00 36.01 8.61
N LYS A 46 2.83 36.98 9.03
CA LYS A 46 2.67 37.63 10.35
C LYS A 46 1.37 38.40 10.47
N GLU A 47 0.90 38.99 9.37
CA GLU A 47 -0.33 39.77 9.33
C GLU A 47 -1.59 38.91 9.57
N ASP A 48 -1.51 37.60 9.32
CA ASP A 48 -2.64 36.68 9.39
C ASP A 48 -2.81 36.02 10.77
N LEU A 49 -1.80 36.11 11.65
CA LEU A 49 -1.77 35.43 12.95
C LEU A 49 -2.87 35.88 13.92
N ASP A 50 -3.38 37.10 13.76
CA ASP A 50 -4.43 37.67 14.61
C ASP A 50 -5.85 37.39 14.09
N ILE A 51 -5.99 36.78 12.90
CA ILE A 51 -7.29 36.43 12.33
C ILE A 51 -7.84 35.22 13.11
N PRO A 52 -9.05 35.31 13.69
CA PRO A 52 -9.65 34.20 14.45
C PRO A 52 -10.24 33.12 13.51
N ALA A 53 -9.37 32.49 12.72
CA ALA A 53 -9.69 31.41 11.79
C ALA A 53 -9.01 30.10 12.22
N TRP A 54 -9.61 28.97 11.86
CA TRP A 54 -9.01 27.65 12.10
C TRP A 54 -7.94 27.36 11.04
N THR A 55 -6.76 26.91 11.49
CA THR A 55 -5.65 26.46 10.65
C THR A 55 -5.17 25.10 11.12
N GLY A 56 -4.95 24.15 10.21
CA GLY A 56 -4.49 22.82 10.57
C GLY A 56 -4.26 21.92 9.37
N GLU A 57 -4.05 20.64 9.64
CA GLU A 57 -3.89 19.61 8.61
C GLU A 57 -4.98 18.55 8.74
N MET A 58 -5.48 18.07 7.59
CA MET A 58 -6.28 16.85 7.51
C MET A 58 -5.44 15.77 6.86
N VAL A 59 -5.07 14.73 7.63
CA VAL A 59 -4.29 13.60 7.13
C VAL A 59 -5.21 12.65 6.36
N ILE A 60 -4.95 12.48 5.07
CA ILE A 60 -5.59 11.45 4.27
C ILE A 60 -4.76 10.17 4.40
N LYS A 61 -5.32 9.17 5.07
CA LYS A 61 -4.78 7.81 5.08
C LYS A 61 -5.49 6.98 4.01
N HIS A 62 -4.79 5.99 3.47
CA HIS A 62 -5.36 4.98 2.58
C HIS A 62 -5.45 3.66 3.36
N PRO A 63 -6.58 3.38 4.02
CA PRO A 63 -6.69 2.23 4.89
C PRO A 63 -6.83 0.94 4.08
N LEU A 64 -6.08 -0.08 4.46
CA LEU A 64 -6.42 -1.45 4.06
C LEU A 64 -7.69 -1.90 4.78
N THR A 65 -8.56 -2.58 4.05
CA THR A 65 -9.76 -3.23 4.62
C THR A 65 -9.47 -4.68 4.96
N ALA A 66 -10.35 -5.29 5.77
CA ALA A 66 -10.27 -6.73 6.04
C ALA A 66 -10.33 -7.54 4.73
N MET A 67 -9.56 -8.63 4.69
CA MET A 67 -9.64 -9.59 3.60
C MET A 67 -11.00 -10.31 3.64
N VAL A 68 -11.64 -10.40 2.48
CA VAL A 68 -12.92 -11.09 2.32
C VAL A 68 -12.66 -12.40 1.59
N ALA A 69 -13.12 -13.51 2.17
CA ALA A 69 -12.99 -14.83 1.55
C ALA A 69 -13.87 -14.93 0.30
N ASP A 70 -13.37 -15.60 -0.74
CA ASP A 70 -14.19 -15.98 -1.89
C ASP A 70 -15.23 -17.04 -1.49
N GLN A 71 -16.38 -17.05 -2.17
CA GLN A 71 -17.44 -18.02 -1.92
C GLN A 71 -17.03 -19.48 -2.12
N HIS A 72 -15.96 -19.74 -2.88
CA HIS A 72 -15.40 -21.08 -3.10
C HIS A 72 -14.18 -21.37 -2.22
N SER A 73 -13.89 -20.52 -1.24
CA SER A 73 -12.82 -20.78 -0.28
C SER A 73 -13.10 -22.08 0.47
N THR A 74 -12.07 -22.90 0.64
CA THR A 74 -12.19 -24.13 1.40
C THR A 74 -12.44 -23.82 2.87
N ASP A 75 -13.43 -24.50 3.46
CA ASP A 75 -13.74 -24.37 4.88
C ASP A 75 -12.54 -24.72 5.76
N GLY A 76 -12.37 -23.98 6.85
CA GLY A 76 -11.30 -24.21 7.82
C GLY A 76 -9.92 -23.65 7.43
N ILE A 77 -9.77 -23.08 6.23
CA ILE A 77 -8.55 -22.34 5.87
C ILE A 77 -8.56 -21.00 6.59
N LYS A 78 -7.54 -20.76 7.42
CA LYS A 78 -7.34 -19.47 8.09
C LYS A 78 -7.05 -18.42 7.03
N VAL A 79 -7.70 -17.26 7.16
CA VAL A 79 -7.38 -16.08 6.35
C VAL A 79 -5.94 -15.65 6.62
N PRO A 80 -5.08 -15.56 5.58
CA PRO A 80 -3.71 -15.10 5.74
C PRO A 80 -3.62 -13.67 6.29
N ASP A 81 -2.53 -13.36 6.98
CA ASP A 81 -2.19 -12.00 7.39
C ASP A 81 -0.97 -11.53 6.59
N TYR A 82 -1.18 -10.56 5.72
CA TYR A 82 -0.10 -9.95 4.93
C TYR A 82 0.24 -8.54 5.41
N SER A 83 -0.22 -8.15 6.61
CA SER A 83 -0.12 -6.76 7.08
C SER A 83 1.33 -6.25 7.15
N GLU A 84 2.31 -7.13 7.37
CA GLU A 84 3.75 -6.80 7.33
C GLU A 84 4.22 -6.25 5.97
N ALA A 85 3.61 -6.68 4.86
CA ALA A 85 3.97 -6.15 3.53
C ALA A 85 3.49 -4.72 3.28
N TRP A 86 2.64 -4.20 4.17
CA TRP A 86 1.93 -2.94 3.99
C TRP A 86 2.11 -1.95 5.15
N GLU A 87 3.15 -2.13 5.97
CA GLU A 87 3.39 -1.34 7.19
C GLU A 87 3.53 0.18 6.99
N ASP A 88 3.31 0.89 8.12
CA ASP A 88 3.40 2.32 8.47
C ASP A 88 2.67 3.36 7.59
N ARG A 89 2.48 3.11 6.30
CA ARG A 89 1.88 4.08 5.38
C ARG A 89 0.40 3.82 5.10
N TRP A 90 -0.10 2.62 5.41
CA TRP A 90 -1.43 2.12 5.00
C TRP A 90 -2.28 1.51 6.14
N ARG A 91 -1.76 1.45 7.38
CA ARG A 91 -2.52 1.01 8.57
C ARG A 91 -3.29 2.20 9.18
N VAL A 92 -4.52 1.94 9.64
CA VAL A 92 -5.43 2.92 10.29
C VAL A 92 -4.84 3.41 11.61
#